data_AF-A0A840PI48-F1
#
_entry.id   AF-A0A840PI48-F1
#
_cell.length_a   1.000
_cell.length_b   1.000
_cell.length_c   1.000
_cell.angle_alpha   90.00
_cell.angle_beta   90.00
_cell.angle_gamma   90.00
#
_symmetry.space_group_name_H-M   'P 1'
#
loop_
_entity.id
_entity.type
_entity.pdbx_description
1 polymer ?
#
loop_
_entity_poly.entity_id
_entity_poly.type
_entity_poly.pdbx_seq_one_letter_code
_entity_poly.pdbx_strand_id
1 'polypeptide(L)' 'MAEDMIRFRNITDQDLHLDHREGRVVRAGEVAIVDDAELAEDLADAYIVRQRGALRAWPKVTWELLGAPAPAPKKKGGGE' A
#
# COMPACT_ATOMS: atom_id res chain seq x y z
N MET A 1 7.44 -19.12 2.77
CA MET A 1 6.25 -18.32 3.10
C MET A 1 6.32 -17.13 2.19
N ALA A 2 5.29 -16.81 1.41
CA ALA A 2 5.33 -15.61 0.58
C ALA A 2 5.35 -14.42 1.53
N GLU A 3 6.44 -13.66 1.52
CA GLU A 3 6.54 -12.42 2.29
C GLU A 3 5.62 -11.40 1.59
N ASP A 4 4.48 -11.09 2.21
CA ASP A 4 3.57 -10.05 1.74
C ASP A 4 4.27 -8.69 1.86
N MET A 5 4.87 -8.23 0.76
CA MET A 5 5.57 -6.94 0.65
C MET A 5 4.88 -6.04 -0.39
N ILE A 6 4.58 -4.78 -0.06
CA ILE A 6 4.15 -3.81 -1.07
C ILE A 6 5.19 -2.72 -1.24
N ARG A 7 5.38 -2.29 -2.49
CA ARG A 7 6.26 -1.18 -2.84
C ARG A 7 5.44 0.02 -3.28
N PHE A 8 5.60 1.13 -2.57
CA PHE A 8 5.01 2.42 -2.92
C PHE A 8 6.10 3.43 -3.22
N ARG A 9 5.94 4.19 -4.30
CA ARG A 9 6.78 5.35 -4.58
C ARG A 9 6.10 6.61 -4.08
N ASN A 10 6.82 7.44 -3.35
CA ASN A 10 6.39 8.80 -3.08
C ASN A 10 6.49 9.60 -4.39
N ILE A 11 5.34 9.96 -4.96
CA ILE A 11 5.29 10.75 -6.21
C ILE A 11 5.19 12.25 -5.98
N THR A 12 5.19 12.68 -4.73
CA THR A 12 5.20 14.09 -4.36
C THR A 12 6.62 14.65 -4.35
N ASP A 13 6.73 15.97 -4.35
CA ASP A 13 7.99 16.71 -4.17
C ASP A 13 8.33 16.91 -2.67
N GLN A 14 7.60 16.27 -1.77
CA GLN A 14 7.72 16.45 -0.32
C GLN A 14 8.08 15.13 0.37
N ASP A 15 8.75 15.23 1.51
CA ASP A 15 9.03 14.06 2.35
C ASP A 15 7.75 13.64 3.10
N LEU A 16 7.38 12.36 3.00
CA LEU A 16 6.16 11.82 3.60
C LEU A 16 6.49 10.84 4.72
N HIS A 17 5.65 10.80 5.75
CA HIS A 17 5.79 9.85 6.85
C HIS A 17 4.97 8.59 6.56
N LEU A 18 5.59 7.42 6.66
CA LEU A 18 4.95 6.12 6.42
C LEU A 18 4.06 5.64 7.58
N ASP A 19 4.02 6.37 8.71
CA ASP A 19 3.20 6.09 9.88
C ASP A 19 3.08 7.35 10.78
N HIS A 20 2.00 7.46 11.54
CA HIS A 20 1.66 8.63 12.35
C HIS A 20 2.35 8.67 13.72
N ARG A 21 2.96 7.58 14.20
CA ARG A 21 3.59 7.54 15.54
C ARG A 21 5.12 7.50 15.55
N GLU A 22 5.74 6.68 14.70
CA GLU A 22 7.21 6.57 14.56
C GLU A 22 7.58 6.18 13.12
N GLY A 23 6.87 6.75 12.15
CA GLY A 23 6.96 6.35 10.75
C GLY A 23 8.31 6.69 10.13
N ARG A 24 8.83 5.73 9.34
CA ARG A 24 9.90 5.99 8.39
C ARG A 24 9.53 7.20 7.52
N VAL A 25 10.45 8.14 7.38
CA VAL A 25 10.33 9.22 6.39
C VAL A 25 10.72 8.66 5.03
N VAL A 26 9.86 8.88 4.03
CA VAL A 26 10.07 8.52 2.64
C VAL A 26 10.29 9.80 1.85
N ARG A 27 11.49 9.96 1.31
CA ARG A 27 11.84 11.16 0.57
C ARG A 27 11.01 11.30 -0.71
N ALA A 28 10.93 12.53 -1.22
CA ALA A 28 10.39 12.78 -2.54
C ALA A 28 11.01 11.84 -3.60
N GLY A 29 10.17 11.16 -4.39
CA GLY A 29 10.59 10.19 -5.40
C GLY A 29 11.08 8.84 -4.87
N GLU A 30 11.27 8.67 -3.57
CA GLU A 30 11.79 7.45 -2.94
C GLU A 30 10.74 6.33 -2.94
N VAL A 31 11.23 5.08 -3.04
CA VAL A 31 10.41 3.88 -2.89
C VAL A 31 10.43 3.41 -1.44
N ALA A 32 9.24 3.38 -0.85
CA ALA A 32 8.96 2.72 0.40
C ALA A 32 8.63 1.24 0.17
N ILE A 33 9.21 0.38 1.01
CA ILE A 33 8.87 -1.03 1.10
C ILE A 33 8.07 -1.20 2.40
N VAL A 34 6.89 -1.78 2.27
CA VAL A 34 5.98 -2.05 3.38
C VAL A 34 5.92 -3.55 3.57
N ASP A 35 6.57 -4.04 4.62
CA ASP A 35 6.55 -5.45 5.02
C ASP A 35 5.24 -5.81 5.73
N ASP A 36 4.87 -7.09 5.64
CA ASP A 36 3.63 -7.65 6.22
C ASP A 36 2.40 -6.86 5.74
N ALA A 37 2.37 -6.56 4.44
CA ALA A 37 1.35 -5.74 3.82
C ALA A 37 0.84 -6.34 2.50
N GLU A 38 -0.48 -6.27 2.32
CA GLU A 38 -1.18 -6.67 1.10
C GLU A 38 -2.12 -5.55 0.61
N LEU A 39 -2.34 -5.50 -0.71
CA LEU A 39 -3.32 -4.57 -1.30
C LEU A 39 -4.71 -5.18 -1.12
N ALA A 40 -5.48 -4.67 -0.18
CA ALA A 40 -6.83 -5.13 0.10
C ALA A 40 -7.81 -4.66 -0.98
N GLU A 41 -7.72 -3.38 -1.38
CA GLU A 41 -8.56 -2.76 -2.41
C GLU A 41 -7.82 -1.67 -3.20
N ASP A 42 -8.13 -1.57 -4.48
CA ASP A 42 -7.71 -0.47 -5.35
C ASP A 42 -8.92 0.42 -5.64
N LEU A 43 -8.97 1.59 -5.03
CA LEU A 43 -10.05 2.56 -5.23
C LEU A 43 -9.61 3.62 -6.26
N ALA A 44 -10.55 4.45 -6.71
CA ALA A 44 -10.26 5.50 -7.68
C ALA A 44 -9.20 6.50 -7.20
N ASP A 45 -9.22 6.87 -5.90
CA ASP A 45 -8.37 7.92 -5.33
C ASP A 45 -7.35 7.41 -4.30
N ALA A 46 -7.46 6.15 -3.86
CA ALA A 46 -6.59 5.59 -2.82
C ALA A 46 -6.37 4.07 -2.96
N TYR A 47 -5.24 3.59 -2.46
CA TYR A 47 -4.98 2.18 -2.20
C TYR A 47 -5.37 1.86 -0.76
N ILE A 48 -6.15 0.80 -0.55
CA ILE A 48 -6.42 0.27 0.78
C ILE A 48 -5.42 -0.85 1.04
N VAL A 49 -4.51 -0.61 1.97
CA VAL A 49 -3.44 -1.52 2.35
C VAL A 49 -3.80 -2.17 3.68
N ARG A 50 -3.82 -3.50 3.74
CA ARG A 50 -3.87 -4.22 5.01
C ARG A 50 -2.44 -4.49 5.46
N GLN A 51 -2.07 -3.96 6.62
CA GLN A 51 -0.75 -4.14 7.23
C GLN A 51 -0.92 -4.60 8.67
N ARG A 52 -0.35 -5.75 9.05
CA ARG A 52 -0.46 -6.31 10.42
C ARG A 52 -1.90 -6.37 10.94
N GLY A 53 -2.87 -6.68 10.07
CA GLY A 53 -4.29 -6.73 10.38
C GLY A 53 -5.01 -5.38 10.48
N ALA A 54 -4.31 -4.25 10.37
CA ALA A 54 -4.91 -2.92 10.30
C ALA A 54 -5.10 -2.48 8.84
N LEU A 55 -6.21 -1.81 8.54
CA LEU A 55 -6.44 -1.19 7.23
C LEU A 55 -5.94 0.25 7.22
N ARG A 56 -5.26 0.62 6.15
CA ARG A 56 -4.72 1.96 5.92
C ARG A 56 -5.06 2.43 4.52
N ALA A 57 -5.44 3.70 4.40
CA ALA A 57 -5.68 4.34 3.12
C ALA A 57 -4.43 5.12 2.68
N TRP A 58 -3.97 4.86 1.46
CA TRP A 58 -2.80 5.49 0.85
C TRP A 58 -3.27 6.26 -0.39
N PRO A 59 -3.30 7.59 -0.36
CA PRO A 59 -3.81 8.38 -1.48
C PRO A 59 -2.98 8.18 -2.75
N LYS A 60 -3.63 7.99 -3.91
CA LYS A 60 -2.97 7.87 -5.22
C LYS A 60 -2.34 9.17 -5.68
N VAL A 61 -2.79 10.29 -5.12
CA VAL A 61 -2.18 11.61 -5.34
C VAL A 61 -0.80 11.75 -4.67
N THR A 62 -0.49 10.90 -3.68
CA THR A 62 0.79 10.91 -2.97
C THR A 62 1.65 9.68 -3.23
N TRP A 63 1.02 8.54 -3.53
CA TRP A 63 1.68 7.25 -3.67
C TRP A 63 1.41 6.62 -5.03
N GLU A 64 2.43 6.02 -5.62
CA GLU A 64 2.32 5.14 -6.79
C GLU A 64 2.66 3.70 -6.39
N LEU A 65 1.76 2.76 -6.69
CA LEU A 65 1.99 1.35 -6.42
C LEU A 65 2.92 0.77 -7.50
N LEU A 66 4.13 0.38 -7.10
CA LEU A 66 5.14 -0.20 -8.01
C LEU A 66 5.12 -1.72 -8.07
N GLY A 67 4.44 -2.35 -7.11
CA GLY A 67 4.31 -3.79 -7.03
C GLY A 67 3.67 -4.18 -5.71
N ALA A 68 2.51 -4.81 -5.81
CA ALA A 68 1.94 -5.62 -4.76
C ALA A 68 2.09 -7.10 -5.18
N PRO A 69 2.28 -8.06 -4.25
CA PRO A 69 1.96 -9.44 -4.54
C PRO A 69 0.54 -9.45 -5.13
N ALA A 70 0.37 -10.19 -6.24
CA ALA A 70 -0.94 -10.27 -6.89
C ALA A 70 -1.98 -10.57 -5.82
N PRO A 71 -3.05 -9.75 -5.68
CA PRO A 71 -4.07 -10.03 -4.69
C PRO A 71 -4.54 -11.45 -4.92
N ALA A 72 -4.47 -12.30 -3.89
CA ALA A 72 -5.01 -13.65 -3.97
C ALA A 72 -6.42 -13.52 -4.57
N PRO A 73 -6.75 -14.27 -5.64
CA PRO A 73 -7.96 -14.02 -6.40
C PRO A 73 -9.14 -13.99 -5.44
N LYS A 74 -9.77 -12.80 -5.28
CA LYS A 74 -10.99 -12.65 -4.49
C LYS A 74 -11.96 -13.65 -5.09
N LYS A 75 -12.23 -14.74 -4.36
CA LYS A 75 -13.24 -15.73 -4.72
C LYS A 75 -14.56 -14.95 -4.75
N LYS A 76 -14.94 -14.48 -5.94
CA LYS A 76 -16.25 -13.90 -6.22
C LYS A 76 -17.20 -15.09 -6.17
N GLY A 77 -17.55 -15.52 -4.95
CA GLY A 77 -18.64 -16.43 -4.70
C GLY A 77 -19.91 -15.67 -5.01
N GLY A 78 -20.27 -15.64 -6.29
CA GLY A 78 -21.58 -15.23 -6.74
C GLY A 78 -22.61 -16.10 -6.05
N GLY A 79 -23.60 -15.45 -5.44
CA GLY A 79 -24.87 -16.10 -5.20
C GLY A 79 -25.57 -16.30 -6.53
N GLU A 80 -26.02 -17.54 -6.74
CA GLU A 80 -27.22 -17.90 -7.49
C GLU A 80 -27.91 -19.01 -6.69
#